data_AF-T1FBE5-F1
#
_entry.id   AF-T1FBE5-F1
#
_cell.length_a   1.000
_cell.length_b   1.000
_cell.length_c   1.000
_cell.angle_alpha   90.00
_cell.angle_beta   90.00
_cell.angle_gamma   90.00
#
_symmetry.space_group_name_H-M   'P 1'
#
loop_
_entity.id
_entity.type
_entity.pdbx_description
1 polymer ?
#
loop_
_entity_poly.entity_id
_entity_poly.type
_entity_poly.pdbx_seq_one_letter_code
_entity_poly.pdbx_strand_id
1 'polypeptide(L)'
;MCKKMKKQQNILITSCDFSFSDHSTFVIGSVSGLIFCCSINPNSTNAQILFLSKNLPLVQLDVGVGSLFSIKWLPHDPTVLAISTEEGCVLFYELSESYVLSLVSKVKLKDSKQVYALSFSDKRLFNWINSF
;
A
#
# COMPACT_ATOMS: atom_id res chain seq x y z
N MET A 1 -24.96 -27.92 -17.42
CA MET A 1 -24.23 -27.42 -16.23
C MET A 1 -23.15 -26.44 -16.71
N CYS A 2 -23.43 -25.14 -16.78
CA CYS A 2 -22.46 -24.13 -17.26
C CYS A 2 -21.47 -23.78 -16.15
N LYS A 3 -20.17 -24.03 -16.38
CA LYS A 3 -19.09 -23.48 -15.56
C LYS A 3 -19.05 -21.97 -15.79
N LYS A 4 -19.41 -21.16 -14.78
CA LYS A 4 -19.14 -19.72 -14.78
C LYS A 4 -17.63 -19.53 -14.86
N MET A 5 -17.14 -19.05 -15.99
CA MET A 5 -15.76 -18.58 -16.11
C MET A 5 -15.57 -17.40 -15.16
N LYS A 6 -14.60 -17.50 -14.25
CA LYS A 6 -14.19 -16.37 -13.41
C LYS A 6 -13.64 -15.28 -14.33
N LYS A 7 -14.27 -14.11 -14.32
CA LYS A 7 -13.83 -12.95 -15.08
C LYS A 7 -12.48 -12.50 -14.52
N GLN A 8 -11.41 -12.66 -15.29
CA GLN A 8 -10.12 -12.06 -14.97
C GLN A 8 -10.26 -10.54 -15.11
N GLN A 9 -9.90 -9.82 -14.06
CA GLN A 9 -9.82 -8.36 -14.07
C GLN A 9 -8.34 -7.98 -14.05
N ASN A 10 -7.93 -7.18 -15.03
CA ASN A 10 -6.62 -6.59 -15.06
C ASN A 10 -6.65 -5.32 -14.20
N ILE A 11 -5.78 -5.26 -13.20
CA ILE A 11 -5.62 -4.08 -12.35
C ILE A 11 -4.26 -3.47 -12.67
N LEU A 12 -4.24 -2.18 -13.00
CA LEU A 12 -3.00 -1.43 -13.21
C LEU A 12 -2.48 -0.94 -11.86
N ILE A 13 -1.27 -1.35 -11.51
CA ILE A 13 -0.61 -1.03 -10.24
C ILE A 13 0.36 0.14 -10.47
N THR A 14 0.29 1.17 -9.63
CA THR A 14 1.22 2.32 -9.66
C THR A 14 2.32 2.22 -8.62
N SER A 15 2.04 1.58 -7.49
CA SER A 15 2.97 1.48 -6.37
C SER A 15 2.72 0.21 -5.56
N CYS A 16 3.77 -0.28 -4.91
CA CYS A 16 3.67 -1.37 -3.95
C CYS A 16 4.69 -1.19 -2.83
N ASP A 17 4.38 -1.72 -1.65
CA ASP A 17 5.30 -1.72 -0.51
C ASP A 17 5.03 -2.92 0.40
N PHE A 18 6.08 -3.53 0.92
CA PHE A 18 5.99 -4.67 1.84
C PHE A 18 5.92 -4.19 3.27
N SER A 19 5.12 -4.87 4.10
CA SER A 19 5.12 -4.59 5.53
C SER A 19 6.49 -4.92 6.11
N PHE A 20 6.96 -4.05 7.02
CA PHE A 20 8.23 -4.25 7.72
C PHE A 20 8.14 -5.35 8.77
N SER A 21 6.97 -5.53 9.40
CA SER A 21 6.77 -6.51 10.48
C SER A 21 6.41 -7.90 9.98
N ASP A 22 5.73 -7.99 8.84
CA ASP A 22 5.26 -9.23 8.25
C ASP A 22 5.58 -9.26 6.76
N HIS A 23 6.65 -9.97 6.40
CA HIS A 23 7.10 -10.11 5.01
C HIS A 23 6.11 -10.85 4.10
N SER A 24 5.10 -11.51 4.67
CA SER A 24 4.01 -12.08 3.88
C SER A 24 3.02 -11.01 3.43
N THR A 25 2.92 -9.88 4.13
CA THR A 25 1.93 -8.84 3.88
C THR A 25 2.52 -7.69 3.07
N PHE A 26 1.75 -7.19 2.10
CA PHE A 26 2.13 -6.06 1.27
C PHE A 26 0.90 -5.26 0.84
N VAL A 27 1.14 -4.02 0.40
CA VAL A 27 0.09 -3.14 -0.13
C VAL A 27 0.38 -2.78 -1.56
N ILE A 28 -0.67 -2.60 -2.35
CA ILE A 28 -0.58 -2.11 -3.73
C ILE A 28 -1.55 -0.96 -3.94
N GLY A 29 -1.08 0.08 -4.62
CA GLY A 29 -1.88 1.20 -5.09
C GLY A 29 -2.20 1.02 -6.56
N SER A 30 -3.45 1.24 -6.95
CA SER A 30 -3.85 1.23 -8.35
C SER A 30 -3.91 2.64 -8.95
N VAL A 31 -3.90 2.67 -10.29
CA VAL A 31 -4.16 3.91 -11.06
C VAL A 31 -5.53 4.51 -10.72
N SER A 32 -6.50 3.67 -10.32
CA SER A 32 -7.88 4.10 -10.05
C SER A 32 -8.11 4.66 -8.65
N GLY A 33 -7.08 4.91 -7.85
CA GLY A 33 -7.25 5.42 -6.49
C GLY A 33 -7.51 4.35 -5.43
N LEU A 34 -7.49 3.07 -5.81
CA LEU A 34 -7.77 1.96 -4.88
C LEU A 34 -6.48 1.47 -4.23
N ILE A 35 -6.58 1.15 -2.95
CA ILE A 35 -5.54 0.49 -2.18
C ILE A 35 -6.00 -0.92 -1.84
N PHE A 36 -5.12 -1.88 -2.09
CA PHE A 36 -5.36 -3.28 -1.77
C PHE A 36 -4.31 -3.76 -0.77
N CYS A 37 -4.77 -4.27 0.38
CA CYS A 37 -3.93 -5.01 1.31
C CYS A 37 -3.90 -6.49 0.91
N CYS A 38 -2.70 -7.03 0.73
CA CYS A 38 -2.45 -8.34 0.14
C CYS A 38 -1.52 -9.17 1.01
N SER A 39 -1.58 -10.49 0.87
CA SER A 39 -0.66 -11.42 1.56
C SER A 39 -0.19 -12.53 0.62
N ILE A 40 1.08 -12.91 0.74
CA ILE A 40 1.71 -14.03 0.04
C ILE A 40 1.64 -15.24 0.96
N ASN A 41 1.07 -16.34 0.48
CA ASN A 41 1.13 -17.60 1.21
C ASN A 41 2.51 -18.27 0.96
N PRO A 42 3.38 -18.41 1.97
CA PRO A 42 4.72 -18.97 1.78
C PRO A 42 4.70 -20.45 1.36
N ASN A 43 3.58 -21.16 1.56
CA ASN A 43 3.43 -22.56 1.19
C ASN A 43 3.10 -22.79 -0.29
N SER A 44 2.98 -21.73 -1.11
CA SER A 44 2.80 -21.87 -2.56
C SER A 44 4.15 -21.75 -3.28
N THR A 45 4.55 -22.81 -4.00
CA THR A 45 5.76 -22.88 -4.85
C THR A 45 5.72 -21.99 -6.09
N ASN A 46 4.65 -21.21 -6.27
CA ASN A 46 4.51 -20.18 -7.29
C ASN A 46 4.28 -18.85 -6.58
N ALA A 47 5.00 -17.79 -6.97
CA ALA A 47 4.70 -16.42 -6.57
C ALA A 47 3.39 -15.98 -7.25
N GLN A 48 2.28 -16.52 -6.79
CA GLN A 48 0.96 -16.09 -7.21
C GLN A 48 0.59 -14.90 -6.33
N ILE A 49 0.37 -13.73 -6.94
CA ILE A 49 -0.36 -12.63 -6.30
C ILE A 49 -1.79 -13.14 -6.11
N LEU A 50 -2.00 -13.95 -5.08
CA LEU A 50 -3.25 -14.62 -4.80
C LEU A 50 -4.16 -13.59 -4.13
N PHE A 51 -5.12 -13.08 -4.90
CA PHE A 51 -6.36 -12.47 -4.42
C PHE A 51 -7.23 -13.44 -3.57
N LEU A 52 -6.66 -14.46 -2.93
CA LEU A 52 -7.35 -15.74 -2.80
C LEU A 52 -6.97 -16.54 -1.56
N SER A 53 -7.40 -16.04 -0.40
CA SER A 53 -8.16 -16.88 0.52
C SER A 53 -9.68 -16.66 0.41
N LYS A 54 -10.14 -15.57 -0.26
CA LYS A 54 -11.58 -15.27 -0.48
C LYS A 54 -11.99 -14.64 -1.84
N ASN A 55 -11.13 -14.62 -2.87
CA ASN A 55 -11.31 -13.88 -4.16
C ASN A 55 -11.31 -12.35 -4.01
N LEU A 56 -10.88 -11.81 -2.88
CA LEU A 56 -10.92 -10.39 -2.58
C LEU A 56 -9.64 -10.01 -1.82
N PRO A 57 -9.17 -8.75 -1.95
CA PRO A 57 -8.14 -8.23 -1.08
C PRO A 57 -8.55 -8.37 0.38
N LEU A 58 -7.57 -8.41 1.30
CA LEU A 58 -7.86 -8.37 2.74
C LEU A 58 -8.66 -7.10 3.07
N VAL A 59 -8.29 -6.00 2.41
CA VAL A 59 -8.93 -4.68 2.51
C VAL A 59 -8.90 -4.01 1.15
N GLN A 60 -10.02 -3.44 0.74
CA GLN A 60 -10.09 -2.48 -0.35
C GLN A 60 -10.46 -1.12 0.23
N LEU A 61 -9.64 -0.12 -0.03
CA LEU A 61 -9.91 1.26 0.35
C LEU A 61 -9.98 2.11 -0.91
N ASP A 62 -11.08 2.83 -1.07
CA ASP A 62 -11.16 3.91 -2.05
C ASP A 62 -10.74 5.20 -1.35
N VAL A 63 -9.61 5.75 -1.79
CA VAL A 63 -9.09 6.99 -1.24
C VAL A 63 -9.99 8.18 -1.65
N GLY A 64 -10.74 8.06 -2.75
CA GLY A 64 -11.62 9.11 -3.26
C GLY A 64 -10.88 10.35 -3.76
N VAL A 65 -9.55 10.30 -3.85
CA VAL A 65 -8.68 11.42 -4.21
C VAL A 65 -7.77 11.04 -5.39
N GLY A 66 -8.39 10.75 -6.53
CA GLY A 66 -7.72 10.58 -7.82
C GLY A 66 -6.60 9.52 -7.83
N SER A 67 -5.57 9.75 -8.65
CA SER A 67 -4.47 8.81 -8.83
C SER A 67 -3.54 8.77 -7.61
N LEU A 68 -3.10 7.57 -7.23
CA LEU A 68 -2.07 7.37 -6.20
C LEU A 68 -0.71 7.20 -6.87
N PHE A 69 0.30 7.89 -6.34
CA PHE A 69 1.65 7.82 -6.88
C PHE A 69 2.59 6.97 -6.05
N SER A 70 2.49 7.05 -4.72
CA SER A 70 3.38 6.34 -3.80
C SER A 70 2.64 5.89 -2.56
N ILE A 71 2.95 4.69 -2.11
CA ILE A 71 2.46 4.11 -0.86
C ILE A 71 3.68 3.58 -0.11
N LYS A 72 3.76 3.88 1.19
CA LYS A 72 4.84 3.42 2.07
C LYS A 72 4.32 3.07 3.45
N TRP A 73 4.71 1.92 3.97
CA TRP A 73 4.57 1.63 5.39
C TRP A 73 5.48 2.55 6.21
N LEU A 74 5.03 2.95 7.40
CA LEU A 74 5.91 3.60 8.35
C LEU A 74 6.90 2.57 8.90
N PRO A 75 8.22 2.86 8.89
CA PRO A 75 9.23 1.91 9.35
C PRO A 75 9.20 1.65 10.86
N HIS A 76 8.60 2.57 11.63
CA HIS A 76 8.50 2.47 13.09
C HIS A 76 7.09 2.10 13.57
N ASP A 77 6.13 2.04 12.65
CA ASP A 77 4.76 1.69 12.97
C ASP A 77 4.15 0.86 11.83
N PRO A 78 4.13 -0.48 11.96
CA PRO A 78 3.67 -1.37 10.90
C PRO A 78 2.16 -1.35 10.72
N THR A 79 1.39 -0.61 11.53
CA THR A 79 -0.03 -0.41 11.31
C THR A 79 -0.29 0.82 10.44
N VAL A 80 0.68 1.72 10.27
CA VAL A 80 0.46 3.00 9.57
C VAL A 80 1.04 2.99 8.16
N LEU A 81 0.20 3.42 7.22
CA LEU A 81 0.51 3.62 5.81
C LEU A 81 0.51 5.11 5.48
N ALA A 82 1.50 5.56 4.73
CA ALA A 82 1.52 6.85 4.09
C ALA A 82 1.27 6.72 2.60
N ILE A 83 0.38 7.55 2.06
CA ILE A 83 -0.03 7.56 0.65
C ILE A 83 0.10 8.97 0.09
N SER A 84 0.73 9.11 -1.08
CA SER A 84 0.76 10.36 -1.80
C SER A 84 -0.26 10.41 -2.93
N THR A 85 -0.97 11.53 -3.02
CA THR A 85 -2.06 11.74 -3.98
C THR A 85 -1.72 12.81 -5.02
N GLU A 86 -2.51 12.83 -6.10
CA GLU A 86 -2.40 13.84 -7.17
C GLU A 86 -2.69 15.28 -6.72
N GLU A 87 -3.36 15.47 -5.59
CA GLU A 87 -3.64 16.79 -5.03
C GLU A 87 -2.46 17.40 -4.24
N GLY A 88 -1.30 16.74 -4.24
CA GLY A 88 -0.16 17.16 -3.42
C GLY A 88 -0.42 16.97 -1.92
N CYS A 89 -1.23 15.96 -1.57
CA CYS A 89 -1.50 15.57 -0.20
C CYS A 89 -0.77 14.26 0.13
N VAL A 90 -0.36 14.14 1.38
CA VAL A 90 0.08 12.89 2.00
C VAL A 90 -0.97 12.49 3.03
N LEU A 91 -1.54 11.32 2.84
CA LEU A 91 -2.55 10.73 3.72
C LEU A 91 -1.90 9.65 4.57
N PHE A 92 -2.25 9.63 5.85
CA PHE A 92 -1.83 8.59 6.79
C PHE A 92 -3.04 7.75 7.16
N TYR A 93 -2.97 6.45 6.91
CA TYR A 93 -4.00 5.48 7.28
C TYR A 93 -3.45 4.50 8.31
N GLU A 94 -4.26 4.14 9.28
CA GLU A 94 -3.95 3.10 10.26
C GLU A 94 -4.76 1.84 9.97
N LEU A 95 -4.07 0.70 9.95
CA LEU A 95 -4.61 -0.63 9.80
C LEU A 95 -4.92 -1.21 11.17
N SER A 96 -6.21 -1.39 11.43
CA SER A 96 -6.69 -2.08 12.63
C SER A 96 -6.61 -3.60 12.51
N GLU A 97 -6.70 -4.31 13.64
CA GLU A 97 -6.74 -5.78 13.70
C GLU A 97 -7.90 -6.39 12.90
N SER A 98 -8.98 -5.64 12.68
CA SER A 98 -10.11 -6.05 11.84
C SER A 98 -9.87 -5.85 10.35
N TYR A 99 -8.65 -5.50 9.95
CA TYR A 99 -8.28 -5.16 8.57
C TYR A 99 -9.14 -3.99 8.04
N VAL A 100 -9.36 -2.98 8.87
CA VAL A 100 -9.99 -1.73 8.44
C VAL A 100 -8.94 -0.62 8.45
N LEU A 101 -8.77 0.04 7.31
CA LEU A 101 -7.94 1.22 7.17
C LEU A 101 -8.75 2.47 7.54
N SER A 102 -8.25 3.23 8.51
CA SER A 102 -8.86 4.49 8.96
C SER A 102 -7.93 5.66 8.66
N LEU A 103 -8.44 6.75 8.08
CA LEU A 103 -7.65 7.96 7.85
C LEU A 103 -7.32 8.60 9.20
N VAL A 104 -6.03 8.64 9.53
CA VAL A 104 -5.50 9.26 10.76
C VAL A 104 -5.17 10.72 10.54
N SER A 105 -4.54 11.04 9.40
CA SER A 105 -4.07 12.40 9.14
C SER A 105 -3.97 12.71 7.64
N LYS A 106 -4.11 13.98 7.31
CA LYS A 106 -3.91 14.54 5.97
C LYS A 106 -2.96 15.73 6.05
N VAL A 107 -1.86 15.65 5.32
CA VAL A 107 -0.86 16.72 5.22
C VAL A 107 -0.86 17.25 3.79
N LYS A 108 -1.20 18.53 3.61
CA LYS A 108 -1.13 19.20 2.30
C LYS A 108 0.18 19.97 2.18
N LEU A 109 0.94 19.74 1.11
CA LEU A 109 2.17 20.50 0.88
C LEU A 109 1.85 21.92 0.41
N LYS A 110 2.57 22.91 0.95
CA LYS A 110 2.31 24.34 0.74
C LYS A 110 2.36 24.77 -0.73
N ASP A 111 3.19 24.13 -1.55
CA ASP A 111 3.42 24.52 -2.94
C ASP A 111 2.57 23.73 -3.97
N SER A 112 1.59 22.94 -3.51
CA SER A 112 0.58 22.23 -4.32
C SER A 112 1.10 21.38 -5.50
N LYS A 113 2.41 21.13 -5.59
CA LYS A 113 2.98 20.20 -6.57
C LYS A 113 2.65 18.77 -6.15
N GLN A 114 2.32 17.94 -7.14
CA GLN A 114 2.07 16.51 -6.98
C GLN A 114 3.23 15.83 -6.26
N VAL A 115 2.91 14.96 -5.29
CA VAL A 115 3.91 14.19 -4.56
C VAL A 115 4.02 12.81 -5.21
N TYR A 116 5.07 12.63 -6.02
CA TYR A 116 5.25 11.39 -6.78
C TYR A 116 5.91 10.27 -5.99
N ALA A 117 6.68 10.59 -4.96
CA ALA A 117 7.44 9.61 -4.20
C ALA A 117 7.42 9.94 -2.71
N LEU A 118 7.21 8.91 -1.91
CA LEU A 118 7.41 8.93 -0.46
C LEU A 118 8.62 8.06 -0.12
N SER A 119 9.44 8.55 0.80
CA SER A 119 10.51 7.77 1.40
C SER A 119 10.65 8.19 2.85
N PHE A 120 10.76 7.21 3.74
CA PHE A 120 11.09 7.45 5.14
C PHE A 120 12.59 7.25 5.32
N SER A 121 13.23 8.17 6.03
CA SER A 121 14.63 8.01 6.39
C SER A 121 14.77 6.87 7.40
N ASP A 122 15.52 5.83 7.04
CA ASP A 122 15.97 4.86 8.01
C ASP A 122 17.15 5.46 8.79
N LYS A 123 16.89 5.85 10.04
CA LYS A 123 17.93 6.37 10.93
C LYS A 123 19.09 5.39 11.14
N ARG A 124 18.88 4.07 10.90
CA ARG A 124 19.95 3.06 10.97
C ARG A 124 20.96 3.22 9.83
N LEU A 125 20.51 3.57 8.63
CA LEU A 125 21.39 3.85 7.48
C LEU A 125 22.12 5.19 7.63
N PHE A 126 21.47 6.20 8.22
CA PHE A 126 22.07 7.52 8.43
C PHE A 126 23.29 7.46 9.39
N ASN A 127 23.25 6.58 10.39
CA ASN A 127 24.39 6.39 11.29
C ASN A 127 25.55 5.61 10.64
N TRP A 128 25.26 4.70 9.71
CA TRP A 128 26.30 3.94 9.00
C TRP A 128 27.10 4.83 8.02
N ILE A 129 26.44 5.75 7.32
CA ILE A 129 27.10 6.66 6.38
C ILE A 129 27.99 7.68 7.10
N ASN A 130 27.63 8.10 8.31
CA ASN A 130 28.40 9.06 9.11
C ASN A 130 29.48 8.40 9.99
N SER A 131 29.73 7.10 9.81
CA SER A 131 30.78 6.36 10.53
C SER A 131 32.09 6.21 9.73
N PHE A 132 32.22 6.91 8.60
CA PHE A 132 33.42 6.97 7.74
C PHE A 132 33.93 8.40 7.62
#